data_AF-A0AAU3TDR3-F1
#
_entry.id   AF-A0AAU3TDR3-F1
#
_cell.length_a   1.000
_cell.length_b   1.000
_cell.length_c   1.000
_cell.angle_alpha   90.00
_cell.angle_beta   90.00
_cell.angle_gamma   90.00
#
_symmetry.space_group_name_H-M   'P 1'
#
loop_
_entity.id
_entity.type
_entity.pdbx_description
1 polymer ?
#
loop_
_entity_poly.entity_id
_entity_poly.type
_entity_poly.pdbx_seq_one_letter_code
_entity_poly.pdbx_strand_id
1 'polypeptide(L)'
;MNLHSAPQDVPQGRSGKAGRRLGPIAEGTGPAHRAWLEPLRDAVHGRGVTLDELQARTGRPKGHISELLRAVGRYPRWVFVRTVLLALDRPGLPYDAMRLRWVLAARDVGKRTSWIKDCLHEGGARHRTATASVPLDFLAFQQMHRPHYTRYASAFLRRPGLSKKAVDDVFTLLLMLWHDALASENPERFAWPMLRQTVLERAPKENGRPSLVEAAFDTVALDLAPDPVRQVEESMALFRAVGGLAPVQRDVVVLLYLCGMEDTRAADELGVSLASVRSTARHAKRNLHAALYPHGTTEEGVSGDLDH
;
A
#
# COMPACT_ATOMS: atom_id res chain seq x y z
N MET A 1 -39.68 13.02 78.58
CA MET A 1 -39.34 14.00 77.53
C MET A 1 -38.32 13.37 76.61
N ASN A 2 -38.76 12.90 75.44
CA ASN A 2 -37.92 12.25 74.44
C ASN A 2 -37.24 13.31 73.57
N LEU A 3 -35.91 13.32 73.51
CA LEU A 3 -35.14 14.06 72.52
C LEU A 3 -34.49 13.06 71.56
N HIS A 4 -35.08 12.97 70.37
CA HIS A 4 -34.51 12.26 69.23
C HIS A 4 -33.25 12.99 68.75
N SER A 5 -32.10 12.34 68.80
CA SER A 5 -30.88 12.80 68.10
C SER A 5 -30.88 12.21 66.69
N ALA A 6 -30.92 13.09 65.69
CA ALA A 6 -30.77 12.72 64.27
C ALA A 6 -29.30 12.42 63.94
N PRO A 7 -28.98 11.42 63.09
CA PRO A 7 -27.65 11.28 62.55
C PRO A 7 -27.38 12.33 61.46
N GLN A 8 -26.21 12.95 61.53
CA GLN A 8 -25.69 13.86 60.50
C GLN A 8 -25.35 13.08 59.23
N ASP A 9 -26.02 13.42 58.12
CA ASP A 9 -25.66 12.97 56.78
C ASP A 9 -24.31 13.56 56.37
N VAL A 10 -23.31 12.69 56.21
CA VAL A 10 -22.05 13.00 55.55
C VAL A 10 -22.31 13.05 54.04
N PRO A 11 -21.97 14.14 53.32
CA PRO A 11 -22.19 14.19 51.88
C PRO A 11 -21.27 13.19 51.18
N GLN A 12 -21.86 12.09 50.71
CA GLN A 12 -21.19 11.10 49.87
C GLN A 12 -20.65 11.78 48.62
N GLY A 13 -19.38 11.49 48.33
CA GLY A 13 -18.62 12.05 47.22
C GLY A 13 -19.36 11.97 45.90
N ARG A 14 -19.25 13.06 45.12
CA ARG A 14 -19.70 13.15 43.73
C ARG A 14 -19.15 11.97 42.94
N SER A 15 -19.99 10.96 42.69
CA SER A 15 -19.71 9.95 41.68
C SER A 15 -19.70 10.68 40.33
N GLY A 16 -18.49 10.93 39.80
CA GLY A 16 -18.33 11.44 38.44
C GLY A 16 -19.07 10.49 37.51
N LYS A 17 -20.06 11.02 36.76
CA LYS A 17 -20.86 10.26 35.80
C LYS A 17 -19.92 9.39 34.96
N ALA A 18 -20.03 8.07 35.11
CA ALA A 18 -19.30 7.12 34.28
C ALA A 18 -19.68 7.40 32.83
N GLY A 19 -18.73 7.96 32.06
CA GLY A 19 -18.93 8.22 30.65
C GLY A 19 -19.39 6.95 29.93
N ARG A 20 -20.22 7.11 28.90
CA ARG A 20 -20.76 6.00 28.09
C ARG A 20 -19.62 5.04 27.69
N ARG A 21 -19.75 3.76 28.06
CA ARG A 21 -18.75 2.73 27.75
C ARG A 21 -18.51 2.67 26.23
N LEU A 22 -17.24 2.57 25.84
CA LEU A 22 -16.84 2.46 24.45
C LEU A 22 -17.35 1.14 23.85
N GLY A 23 -17.99 1.20 22.67
CA GLY A 23 -18.43 0.00 21.95
C GLY A 23 -17.28 -0.90 21.47
N PRO A 24 -17.59 -2.12 20.97
CA PRO A 24 -16.58 -3.03 20.43
C PRO A 24 -15.85 -2.45 19.20
N ILE A 25 -14.70 -3.02 18.85
CA ILE A 25 -14.05 -2.77 17.55
C ILE A 25 -14.97 -3.32 16.45
N ALA A 26 -15.12 -2.58 15.34
CA ALA A 26 -15.93 -3.01 14.20
C ALA A 26 -15.53 -4.43 13.72
N GLU A 27 -16.53 -5.26 13.44
CA GLU A 27 -16.36 -6.70 13.18
C GLU A 27 -15.42 -6.98 11.99
N GLY A 28 -15.54 -6.21 10.91
CA GLY A 28 -14.69 -6.31 9.72
C GLY A 28 -13.27 -5.71 9.84
N THR A 29 -12.82 -5.35 11.04
CA THR A 29 -11.47 -4.78 11.24
C THR A 29 -10.41 -5.88 11.08
N GLY A 30 -9.54 -5.78 10.07
CA GLY A 30 -8.48 -6.76 9.86
C GLY A 30 -7.46 -6.87 11.01
N PRO A 31 -6.71 -7.99 11.09
CA PRO A 31 -5.75 -8.24 12.17
C PRO A 31 -4.65 -7.18 12.28
N ALA A 32 -4.13 -6.66 11.17
CA ALA A 32 -3.14 -5.58 11.22
C ALA A 32 -3.69 -4.30 11.86
N HIS A 33 -4.95 -3.93 11.57
CA HIS A 33 -5.58 -2.77 12.19
C HIS A 33 -5.80 -3.01 13.69
N ARG A 34 -6.24 -4.21 14.08
CA ARG A 34 -6.33 -4.59 15.51
C ARG A 34 -4.99 -4.53 16.24
N ALA A 35 -3.90 -4.94 15.59
CA ALA A 35 -2.57 -5.02 16.21
C ALA A 35 -2.03 -3.70 16.78
N TRP A 36 -2.44 -2.54 16.28
CA TRP A 36 -2.11 -1.24 16.88
C TRP A 36 -3.28 -0.64 17.68
N LEU A 37 -4.52 -0.99 17.32
CA LEU A 37 -5.72 -0.42 17.95
C LEU A 37 -6.01 -1.02 19.33
N GLU A 38 -5.85 -2.34 19.50
CA GLU A 38 -6.12 -3.01 20.78
C GLU A 38 -5.21 -2.50 21.89
N PRO A 39 -3.88 -2.41 21.72
CA PRO A 39 -3.01 -1.83 22.75
C PRO A 39 -3.32 -0.36 23.07
N LEU A 40 -3.80 0.40 22.08
CA LEU A 40 -4.27 1.77 22.29
C LEU A 40 -5.56 1.78 23.14
N ARG A 41 -6.53 0.91 22.82
CA ARG A 41 -7.75 0.75 23.61
C ARG A 41 -7.45 0.27 25.01
N ASP A 42 -6.55 -0.68 25.18
CA ASP A 42 -6.18 -1.23 26.49
C ASP A 42 -5.55 -0.15 27.37
N ALA A 43 -4.71 0.72 26.79
CA ALA A 43 -4.15 1.86 27.49
C ALA A 43 -5.23 2.88 27.95
N VAL A 44 -6.30 3.05 27.17
CA VAL A 44 -7.45 3.90 27.55
C VAL A 44 -8.26 3.26 28.68
N HIS A 45 -8.61 1.96 28.56
CA HIS A 45 -9.44 1.26 29.55
C HIS A 45 -8.70 0.99 30.86
N GLY A 46 -7.47 0.47 30.78
CA GLY A 46 -6.67 0.09 31.94
C GLY A 46 -6.31 1.27 32.85
N ARG A 47 -6.39 2.50 32.34
CA ARG A 47 -6.16 3.73 33.11
C ARG A 47 -7.44 4.47 33.51
N GLY A 48 -8.62 3.93 33.17
CA GLY A 48 -9.91 4.59 33.44
C GLY A 48 -10.07 5.96 32.75
N VAL A 49 -9.30 6.23 31.69
CA VAL A 49 -9.35 7.51 30.98
C VAL A 49 -10.64 7.59 30.18
N THR A 50 -11.45 8.62 30.46
CA THR A 50 -12.74 8.81 29.76
C THR A 50 -12.54 9.50 28.41
N LEU A 51 -13.54 9.41 27.52
CA LEU A 51 -13.54 10.18 26.26
C LEU A 51 -13.53 11.70 26.52
N ASP A 52 -14.09 12.14 27.64
CA ASP A 52 -14.10 13.54 28.08
C ASP A 52 -12.69 14.02 28.41
N GLU A 53 -11.95 13.20 29.15
CA GLU A 53 -10.55 13.44 29.49
C GLU A 53 -9.68 13.47 28.21
N LEU A 54 -9.87 12.52 27.29
CA LEU A 54 -9.15 12.52 26.01
C LEU A 54 -9.50 13.74 25.16
N GLN A 55 -10.76 14.18 25.12
CA GLN A 55 -11.12 15.42 24.42
C GLN A 55 -10.39 16.62 25.03
N ALA A 56 -10.36 16.75 26.35
CA ALA A 56 -9.69 17.86 27.03
C ALA A 56 -8.18 17.89 26.72
N ARG A 57 -7.52 16.72 26.73
CA ARG A 57 -6.07 16.60 26.47
C ARG A 57 -5.68 16.77 24.99
N THR A 58 -6.53 16.30 24.08
CA THR A 58 -6.20 16.26 22.64
C THR A 58 -6.80 17.40 21.83
N GLY A 59 -7.80 18.09 22.38
CA GLY A 59 -8.62 19.06 21.64
C GLY A 59 -9.49 18.44 20.54
N ARG A 60 -9.59 17.10 20.47
CA ARG A 60 -10.33 16.39 19.40
C ARG A 60 -11.77 16.09 19.85
N PRO A 61 -12.77 16.19 18.95
CA PRO A 61 -14.16 15.86 19.29
C PRO A 61 -14.30 14.42 19.80
N LYS A 62 -15.09 14.21 20.87
CA LYS A 62 -15.41 12.87 21.44
C LYS A 62 -15.86 11.86 20.39
N GLY A 63 -16.66 12.30 19.41
CA GLY A 63 -17.14 11.46 18.31
C GLY A 63 -16.00 10.83 17.52
N HIS A 64 -15.02 11.64 17.09
CA HIS A 64 -13.86 11.15 16.33
C HIS A 64 -12.95 10.24 17.17
N ILE A 65 -12.79 10.53 18.47
CA ILE A 65 -12.00 9.66 19.37
C ILE A 65 -12.71 8.30 19.51
N SER A 66 -14.05 8.31 19.67
CA SER A 66 -14.86 7.09 19.72
C SER A 66 -14.84 6.31 18.41
N GLU A 67 -14.88 6.99 17.26
CA GLU A 67 -14.74 6.36 15.93
C GLU A 67 -13.38 5.70 15.76
N LEU A 68 -12.30 6.42 16.07
CA LEU A 68 -10.93 5.90 16.07
C LEU A 68 -10.84 4.62 16.92
N LEU A 69 -11.27 4.72 18.18
CA LEU A 69 -11.13 3.61 19.11
C LEU A 69 -12.01 2.40 18.72
N ARG A 70 -13.05 2.57 17.91
CA ARG A 70 -13.91 1.48 17.42
C ARG A 70 -13.58 1.02 16.00
N ALA A 71 -12.55 1.58 15.36
CA ALA A 71 -12.26 1.35 13.93
C ALA A 71 -13.47 1.62 13.01
N VAL A 72 -14.31 2.60 13.35
CA VAL A 72 -15.49 2.97 12.54
C VAL A 72 -15.11 4.10 11.58
N GLY A 73 -15.52 3.97 10.32
CA GLY A 73 -15.33 4.99 9.30
C GLY A 73 -14.02 4.86 8.54
N ARG A 74 -13.41 6.00 8.17
CA ARG A 74 -12.19 6.02 7.37
C ARG A 74 -10.99 5.64 8.23
N TYR A 75 -10.05 4.90 7.65
CA TYR A 75 -8.77 4.61 8.30
C TYR A 75 -8.08 5.90 8.77
N PRO A 76 -7.65 5.99 10.04
CA PRO A 76 -7.29 7.25 10.68
C PRO A 76 -5.93 7.76 10.20
N ARG A 77 -5.77 9.09 10.11
CA ARG A 77 -4.47 9.75 9.87
C ARG A 77 -3.53 9.48 11.04
N TRP A 78 -2.23 9.28 10.76
CA TRP A 78 -1.23 9.03 11.80
C TRP A 78 -1.16 10.16 12.83
N VAL A 79 -1.24 11.42 12.41
CA VAL A 79 -1.22 12.56 13.34
C VAL A 79 -2.32 12.45 14.40
N PHE A 80 -3.51 11.95 14.04
CA PHE A 80 -4.62 11.79 14.99
C PHE A 80 -4.35 10.65 15.96
N VAL A 81 -3.90 9.50 15.46
CA VAL A 81 -3.49 8.36 16.31
C VAL A 81 -2.40 8.79 17.28
N ARG A 82 -1.37 9.49 16.79
CA ARG A 82 -0.28 10.06 17.59
C ARG A 82 -0.80 11.02 18.66
N THR A 83 -1.72 11.93 18.34
CA THR A 83 -2.26 12.88 19.33
C THR A 83 -2.92 12.13 20.50
N VAL A 84 -3.72 11.11 20.21
CA VAL A 84 -4.36 10.30 21.26
C VAL A 84 -3.31 9.49 22.02
N LEU A 85 -2.33 8.92 21.32
CA LEU A 85 -1.23 8.16 21.92
C LEU A 85 -0.39 8.99 22.89
N LEU A 86 -0.05 10.23 22.52
CA LEU A 86 0.75 11.12 23.37
C LEU A 86 -0.05 11.68 24.55
N ALA A 87 -1.39 11.76 24.46
CA ALA A 87 -2.25 12.10 25.59
C ALA A 87 -2.35 10.97 26.64
N LEU A 88 -1.85 9.77 26.29
CA LEU A 88 -1.72 8.62 27.17
C LEU A 88 -0.26 8.55 27.64
N ASP A 89 0.02 8.94 28.89
CA ASP A 89 1.39 9.03 29.44
C ASP A 89 2.10 7.66 29.55
N ARG A 90 2.58 7.10 28.44
CA ARG A 90 3.15 5.74 28.20
C ARG A 90 2.12 4.71 27.70
N PRO A 91 1.90 4.60 26.39
CA PRO A 91 1.24 3.43 25.80
C PRO A 91 2.04 2.15 26.09
N GLY A 92 1.35 1.01 26.26
CA GLY A 92 2.00 -0.28 26.50
C GLY A 92 2.87 -0.79 25.34
N LEU A 93 2.76 -0.17 24.15
CA LEU A 93 3.66 -0.37 23.02
C LEU A 93 4.58 0.84 22.82
N PRO A 94 5.87 0.62 22.52
CA PRO A 94 6.77 1.67 22.07
C PRO A 94 6.18 2.44 20.87
N TYR A 95 6.43 3.75 20.82
CA TYR A 95 5.92 4.63 19.77
C TYR A 95 6.23 4.13 18.35
N ASP A 96 7.47 3.68 18.12
CA ASP A 96 7.91 3.21 16.81
C ASP A 96 7.24 1.89 16.40
N ALA A 97 6.99 1.00 17.36
CA ALA A 97 6.23 -0.23 17.12
C ALA A 97 4.76 0.07 16.75
N MET A 98 4.15 1.05 17.42
CA MET A 98 2.79 1.52 17.09
C MET A 98 2.75 2.12 15.68
N ARG A 99 3.74 2.95 15.34
CA ARG A 99 3.88 3.58 14.03
C ARG A 99 4.02 2.55 12.92
N LEU A 100 4.86 1.54 13.13
CA LEU A 100 5.07 0.44 12.19
C LEU A 100 3.77 -0.34 11.94
N ARG A 101 3.08 -0.75 13.00
CA ARG A 101 1.81 -1.48 12.90
C ARG A 101 0.70 -0.66 12.23
N TRP A 102 0.69 0.66 12.46
CA TRP A 102 -0.20 1.57 11.72
C TRP A 102 0.12 1.57 10.22
N VAL A 103 1.41 1.60 9.82
CA VAL A 103 1.80 1.52 8.40
C VAL A 103 1.34 0.20 7.77
N LEU A 104 1.57 -0.92 8.44
CA LEU A 104 1.12 -2.25 7.98
C LEU A 104 -0.40 -2.28 7.78
N ALA A 105 -1.15 -1.84 8.78
CA ALA A 105 -2.61 -1.78 8.70
C ALA A 105 -3.13 -0.85 7.60
N ALA A 106 -2.46 0.29 7.37
CA ALA A 106 -2.81 1.21 6.29
C ALA A 106 -2.64 0.53 4.92
N ARG A 107 -1.56 -0.24 4.73
CA ARG A 107 -1.31 -1.01 3.51
C ARG A 107 -2.37 -2.10 3.31
N ASP A 108 -2.69 -2.85 4.37
CA ASP A 108 -3.68 -3.93 4.32
C ASP A 108 -5.08 -3.45 3.89
N VAL A 109 -5.48 -2.25 4.32
CA VAL A 109 -6.75 -1.63 3.87
C VAL A 109 -6.63 -0.91 2.52
N GLY A 110 -5.53 -1.10 1.80
CA GLY A 110 -5.29 -0.56 0.45
C GLY A 110 -5.02 0.95 0.42
N LYS A 111 -4.47 1.55 1.48
CA LYS A 111 -4.07 2.96 1.43
C LYS A 111 -2.91 3.17 0.48
N ARG A 112 -2.95 4.33 -0.17
CA ARG A 112 -1.94 4.73 -1.13
C ARG A 112 -0.60 4.96 -0.46
N THR A 113 0.49 4.53 -1.09
CA THR A 113 1.85 4.72 -0.57
C THR A 113 2.15 6.20 -0.34
N SER A 114 1.76 7.07 -1.29
CA SER A 114 1.93 8.52 -1.13
C SER A 114 1.16 9.05 0.08
N TRP A 115 -0.08 8.58 0.27
CA TRP A 115 -0.92 8.98 1.39
C TRP A 115 -0.34 8.54 2.74
N ILE A 116 0.20 7.32 2.82
CA ILE A 116 0.88 6.82 4.02
C ILE A 116 2.07 7.73 4.32
N LYS A 117 2.92 8.00 3.32
CA LYS A 117 4.07 8.90 3.47
C LYS A 117 3.65 10.29 3.95
N ASP A 118 2.63 10.89 3.34
CA ASP A 118 2.11 12.21 3.74
C ASP A 118 1.63 12.19 5.19
N CYS A 119 0.87 11.17 5.61
CA CYS A 119 0.44 11.00 7.00
C CYS A 119 1.60 10.90 7.98
N LEU A 120 2.71 10.27 7.57
CA LEU A 120 3.90 10.11 8.40
C LEU A 120 4.72 11.40 8.52
N HIS A 121 4.57 12.34 7.58
CA HIS A 121 5.20 13.66 7.62
C HIS A 121 4.29 14.75 8.25
N GLU A 122 2.97 14.54 8.25
CA GLU A 122 2.00 15.43 8.89
C GLU A 122 2.32 15.65 10.38
N GLY A 123 2.44 16.91 10.79
CA GLY A 123 2.66 17.29 12.19
C GLY A 123 4.11 17.55 12.60
N GLY A 124 5.01 17.80 11.64
CA GLY A 124 6.33 18.43 11.85
C GLY A 124 7.34 17.61 12.66
N ALA A 125 6.93 16.46 13.18
CA ALA A 125 7.81 15.57 13.87
C ALA A 125 8.67 14.84 12.85
N ARG A 126 9.83 15.44 12.56
CA ARG A 126 11.07 14.69 12.44
C ARG A 126 11.17 13.88 13.74
N HIS A 127 10.47 12.76 13.83
CA HIS A 127 10.81 11.78 14.83
C HIS A 127 12.24 11.43 14.48
N ARG A 128 13.16 11.97 15.28
CA ARG A 128 14.36 11.26 15.63
C ARG A 128 13.85 9.95 16.22
N THR A 129 13.48 8.99 15.35
CA THR A 129 13.90 7.62 15.59
C THR A 129 15.35 7.78 16.03
N ALA A 130 15.61 7.47 17.30
CA ALA A 130 16.95 7.51 17.87
C ALA A 130 17.90 7.05 16.78
N THR A 131 18.92 7.87 16.46
CA THR A 131 19.85 7.83 15.33
C THR A 131 20.28 6.40 14.96
N ALA A 132 19.34 5.62 14.43
CA ALA A 132 19.54 4.26 14.03
C ALA A 132 20.12 4.44 12.65
N SER A 133 21.43 4.18 12.55
CA SER A 133 22.07 4.06 11.26
C SER A 133 21.21 3.15 10.39
N VAL A 134 20.94 3.60 9.16
CA VAL A 134 20.25 2.77 8.19
C VAL A 134 20.97 1.41 8.13
N PRO A 135 20.26 0.27 8.29
CA PRO A 135 20.89 -1.04 8.27
C PRO A 135 21.73 -1.25 7.00
N LEU A 136 22.92 -1.84 7.13
CA LEU A 136 23.84 -2.03 5.99
C LEU A 136 23.24 -2.95 4.91
N ASP A 137 22.49 -3.97 5.34
CA ASP A 137 21.75 -4.88 4.46
C ASP A 137 20.66 -4.14 3.66
N PHE A 138 19.95 -3.19 4.28
CA PHE A 138 19.01 -2.32 3.59
C PHE A 138 19.71 -1.43 2.57
N LEU A 139 20.87 -0.85 2.92
CA LEU A 139 21.63 -0.03 1.97
C LEU A 139 22.10 -0.85 0.77
N ALA A 140 22.55 -2.08 0.99
CA ALA A 140 22.93 -3.01 -0.07
C ALA A 140 21.73 -3.35 -0.97
N PHE A 141 20.59 -3.73 -0.38
CA PHE A 141 19.34 -3.97 -1.10
C PHE A 141 18.92 -2.75 -1.93
N GLN A 142 18.91 -1.58 -1.30
CA GLN A 142 18.56 -0.33 -1.97
C GLN A 142 19.50 -0.04 -3.15
N GLN A 143 20.81 -0.21 -2.97
CA GLN A 143 21.80 0.03 -4.03
C GLN A 143 21.61 -0.94 -5.20
N MET A 144 21.36 -2.21 -4.90
CA MET A 144 21.19 -3.28 -5.89
C MET A 144 19.92 -3.10 -6.73
N HIS A 145 18.78 -2.81 -6.09
CA HIS A 145 17.47 -2.81 -6.76
C HIS A 145 17.03 -1.45 -7.30
N ARG A 146 17.59 -0.34 -6.79
CA ARG A 146 17.19 1.02 -7.23
C ARG A 146 17.24 1.22 -8.74
N PRO A 147 18.27 0.80 -9.48
CA PRO A 147 18.29 0.96 -10.94
C PRO A 147 17.12 0.26 -11.63
N HIS A 148 16.80 -0.98 -11.22
CA HIS A 148 15.72 -1.78 -11.79
C HIS A 148 14.34 -1.19 -11.44
N TYR A 149 14.17 -0.77 -10.19
CA TYR A 149 12.94 -0.10 -9.74
C TYR A 149 12.71 1.20 -10.50
N THR A 150 13.79 1.93 -10.81
CA THR A 150 13.73 3.16 -11.61
C THR A 150 13.34 2.87 -13.06
N ARG A 151 13.90 1.82 -13.67
CA ARG A 151 13.50 1.40 -15.03
C ARG A 151 12.03 1.02 -15.10
N TYR A 152 11.57 0.20 -14.16
CA TYR A 152 10.16 -0.18 -14.05
C TYR A 152 9.25 1.04 -13.85
N ALA A 153 9.63 1.96 -12.96
CA ALA A 153 8.86 3.19 -12.74
C ALA A 153 8.79 4.07 -14.00
N SER A 154 9.92 4.22 -14.72
CA SER A 154 9.99 5.02 -15.95
C SER A 154 9.18 4.46 -17.11
N ALA A 155 8.90 3.15 -17.14
CA ALA A 155 7.98 2.58 -18.13
C ALA A 155 6.57 3.17 -18.03
N PHE A 156 6.12 3.54 -16.82
CA PHE A 156 4.81 4.14 -16.59
C PHE A 156 4.85 5.66 -16.39
N LEU A 157 5.97 6.20 -15.90
CA LEU A 157 6.12 7.60 -15.49
C LEU A 157 7.17 8.27 -16.38
N ARG A 158 6.76 8.90 -17.48
CA ARG A 158 7.72 9.51 -18.43
C ARG A 158 8.58 10.63 -17.84
N ARG A 159 8.09 11.33 -16.82
CA ARG A 159 8.86 12.41 -16.16
C ARG A 159 9.90 11.78 -15.22
N PRO A 160 11.22 11.96 -15.45
CA PRO A 160 12.26 11.33 -14.62
C PRO A 160 12.15 11.67 -13.13
N GLY A 161 11.74 12.90 -12.82
CA GLY A 161 11.50 13.33 -11.44
C GLY A 161 10.35 12.58 -10.75
N LEU A 162 9.31 12.18 -11.48
CA LEU A 162 8.21 11.38 -10.93
C LEU A 162 8.63 9.93 -10.69
N SER A 163 9.39 9.33 -11.61
CA SER A 163 9.96 7.98 -11.43
C SER A 163 10.86 7.91 -10.20
N LYS A 164 11.82 8.84 -10.10
CA LYS A 164 12.74 8.93 -8.97
C LYS A 164 11.99 9.10 -7.65
N LYS A 165 11.01 10.01 -7.62
CA LYS A 165 10.18 10.24 -6.42
C LYS A 165 9.38 8.99 -6.03
N ALA A 166 8.80 8.28 -6.98
CA ALA A 166 8.08 7.04 -6.69
C ALA A 166 9.00 5.98 -6.06
N VAL A 167 10.21 5.79 -6.61
CA VAL A 167 11.20 4.85 -6.08
C VAL A 167 11.70 5.28 -4.70
N ASP A 168 11.95 6.58 -4.48
CA ASP A 168 12.34 7.11 -3.17
C ASP A 168 11.24 6.91 -2.11
N ASP A 169 9.97 7.07 -2.50
CA ASP A 169 8.83 6.82 -1.62
C ASP A 169 8.74 5.33 -1.22
N VAL A 170 9.00 4.41 -2.15
CA VAL A 170 9.07 2.96 -1.91
C VAL A 170 10.16 2.64 -0.90
N PHE A 171 11.40 3.09 -1.15
CA PHE A 171 12.51 2.80 -0.22
C PHE A 171 12.31 3.46 1.15
N THR A 172 11.67 4.63 1.21
CA THR A 172 11.32 5.27 2.48
C THR A 172 10.38 4.39 3.31
N LEU A 173 9.34 3.83 2.69
CA LEU A 173 8.43 2.91 3.39
C LEU A 173 9.07 1.56 3.67
N LEU A 174 9.85 1.02 2.73
CA LEU A 174 10.54 -0.25 2.88
C LEU A 174 11.54 -0.21 4.04
N LEU A 175 12.23 0.91 4.25
CA LEU A 175 13.12 1.08 5.41
C LEU A 175 12.37 0.94 6.74
N MET A 176 11.15 1.47 6.84
CA MET A 176 10.34 1.32 8.06
C MET A 176 9.91 -0.13 8.27
N LEU A 177 9.66 -0.85 7.18
CA LEU A 177 9.18 -2.22 7.15
C LEU A 177 10.31 -3.24 6.97
N TRP A 178 11.57 -2.82 7.10
CA TRP A 178 12.70 -3.63 6.67
C TRP A 178 12.86 -4.90 7.49
N HIS A 179 12.58 -4.81 8.79
CA HIS A 179 12.54 -5.97 9.67
C HIS A 179 11.52 -7.02 9.19
N ASP A 180 10.32 -6.58 8.77
CA ASP A 180 9.29 -7.48 8.26
C ASP A 180 9.66 -8.06 6.89
N ALA A 181 10.35 -7.27 6.05
CA ALA A 181 10.86 -7.74 4.77
C ALA A 181 11.92 -8.84 4.95
N LEU A 182 12.87 -8.64 5.87
CA LEU A 182 13.88 -9.64 6.23
C LEU A 182 13.31 -10.89 6.88
N ALA A 183 12.22 -10.74 7.66
CA ALA A 183 11.52 -11.87 8.27
C ALA A 183 10.60 -12.62 7.29
N SER A 184 10.35 -12.07 6.09
CA SER A 184 9.56 -12.72 5.06
C SER A 184 10.36 -13.81 4.33
N GLU A 185 9.68 -14.69 3.60
CA GLU A 185 10.34 -15.73 2.78
C GLU A 185 11.33 -15.15 1.77
N ASN A 186 11.05 -13.96 1.24
CA ASN A 186 11.85 -13.32 0.21
C ASN A 186 11.63 -11.78 0.22
N PRO A 187 12.66 -10.98 0.56
CA PRO A 187 12.55 -9.52 0.62
C PRO A 187 12.17 -8.84 -0.70
N GLU A 188 12.61 -9.36 -1.85
CA GLU A 188 12.27 -8.85 -3.18
C GLU A 188 10.77 -9.00 -3.45
N ARG A 189 10.22 -10.18 -3.17
CA ARG A 189 8.79 -10.49 -3.26
C ARG A 189 7.95 -9.64 -2.32
N PHE A 190 8.48 -9.30 -1.14
CA PHE A 190 7.85 -8.39 -0.20
C PHE A 190 7.81 -6.95 -0.72
N ALA A 191 8.92 -6.49 -1.32
CA ALA A 191 9.09 -5.13 -1.80
C ALA A 191 8.35 -4.85 -3.12
N TRP A 192 8.28 -5.84 -4.02
CA TRP A 192 7.74 -5.64 -5.38
C TRP A 192 6.30 -5.10 -5.43
N PRO A 193 5.33 -5.62 -4.64
CA PRO A 193 3.98 -5.06 -4.61
C PRO A 193 3.94 -3.60 -4.16
N MET A 194 4.85 -3.19 -3.26
CA MET A 194 4.98 -1.80 -2.81
C MET A 194 5.45 -0.90 -3.96
N LEU A 195 6.47 -1.33 -4.71
CA LEU A 195 6.92 -0.64 -5.92
C LEU A 195 5.78 -0.49 -6.92
N ARG A 196 5.17 -1.62 -7.31
CA ARG A 196 4.09 -1.64 -8.28
C ARG A 196 2.95 -0.71 -7.88
N GLN A 197 2.45 -0.84 -6.67
CA GLN A 197 1.35 -0.01 -6.19
C GLN A 197 1.72 1.48 -6.26
N THR A 198 2.91 1.84 -5.79
CA THR A 198 3.39 3.23 -5.78
C THR A 198 3.51 3.81 -7.19
N VAL A 199 4.03 3.04 -8.14
CA VAL A 199 4.15 3.46 -9.54
C VAL A 199 2.76 3.60 -10.19
N LEU A 200 1.90 2.58 -10.08
CA LEU A 200 0.60 2.55 -10.74
C LEU A 200 -0.42 3.54 -10.14
N GLU A 201 -0.23 3.96 -8.88
CA GLU A 201 -0.98 5.07 -8.29
C GLU A 201 -0.73 6.41 -8.99
N ARG A 202 0.48 6.61 -9.51
CA ARG A 202 0.94 7.85 -10.17
C ARG A 202 0.85 7.76 -11.69
N ALA A 203 0.74 6.56 -12.24
CA ALA A 203 0.63 6.34 -13.67
C ALA A 203 -0.66 6.99 -14.22
N PRO A 204 -0.61 7.59 -15.42
CA PRO A 204 -1.81 7.97 -16.16
C PRO A 204 -2.78 6.80 -16.26
N LYS A 205 -4.09 7.08 -16.24
CA LYS A 205 -5.11 6.05 -16.31
C LYS A 205 -6.03 6.23 -17.50
N GLU A 206 -6.31 5.13 -18.17
CA GLU A 206 -7.28 5.03 -19.26
C GLU A 206 -8.29 3.95 -18.86
N ASN A 207 -9.57 4.30 -18.77
CA ASN A 207 -10.65 3.40 -18.32
C ASN A 207 -10.34 2.68 -16.99
N GLY A 208 -9.74 3.40 -16.04
CA GLY A 208 -9.36 2.88 -14.73
C GLY A 208 -8.10 1.99 -14.69
N ARG A 209 -7.48 1.72 -15.86
CA ARG A 209 -6.26 0.91 -16.00
C ARG A 209 -5.03 1.81 -16.20
N PRO A 210 -3.82 1.38 -15.78
CA PRO A 210 -2.62 2.15 -16.05
C PRO A 210 -2.36 2.22 -17.56
N SER A 211 -2.10 3.42 -18.05
CA SER A 211 -1.80 3.66 -19.46
C SER A 211 -0.29 3.59 -19.70
N LEU A 212 0.08 2.90 -20.77
CA LEU A 212 1.44 2.84 -21.33
C LEU A 212 1.46 3.43 -22.75
N VAL A 213 0.38 4.06 -23.19
CA VAL A 213 0.16 4.44 -24.59
C VAL A 213 1.21 5.41 -25.10
N GLU A 214 1.73 6.30 -24.24
CA GLU A 214 2.80 7.21 -24.63
C GLU A 214 4.11 6.49 -25.00
N ALA A 215 4.32 5.24 -24.55
CA ALA A 215 5.48 4.43 -24.96
C ALA A 215 5.42 4.04 -26.45
N ALA A 216 4.26 4.14 -27.11
CA ALA A 216 4.12 3.90 -28.55
C ALA A 216 5.03 4.80 -29.39
N PHE A 217 5.28 6.04 -28.91
CA PHE A 217 6.10 7.03 -29.61
C PHE A 217 7.60 6.80 -29.45
N ASP A 218 8.01 5.91 -28.53
CA ASP A 218 9.42 5.64 -28.22
C ASP A 218 9.87 4.27 -28.76
N THR A 219 9.09 3.66 -29.67
CA THR A 219 9.39 2.31 -30.18
C THR A 219 10.33 2.33 -31.38
N VAL A 220 11.29 1.39 -31.39
CA VAL A 220 12.15 1.15 -32.56
C VAL A 220 11.32 0.82 -33.82
N ALA A 221 10.17 0.17 -33.64
CA ALA A 221 9.26 -0.14 -34.73
C ALA A 221 8.73 1.13 -35.42
N LEU A 222 8.45 2.20 -34.67
CA LEU A 222 8.02 3.48 -35.22
C LEU A 222 9.13 4.15 -36.04
N ASP A 223 10.36 4.16 -35.55
CA ASP A 223 11.52 4.75 -36.24
C ASP A 223 11.81 4.08 -37.59
N LEU A 224 11.46 2.80 -37.73
CA LEU A 224 11.72 1.99 -38.92
C LEU A 224 10.50 1.83 -39.84
N ALA A 225 9.34 2.37 -39.46
CA ALA A 225 8.08 2.12 -40.16
C ALA A 225 7.98 2.91 -41.49
N PRO A 226 7.62 2.24 -42.60
CA PRO A 226 7.26 2.93 -43.85
C PRO A 226 5.99 3.79 -43.71
N ASP A 227 5.07 3.38 -42.84
CA ASP A 227 3.86 4.11 -42.46
C ASP A 227 3.86 4.37 -40.94
N PRO A 228 4.44 5.49 -40.48
CA PRO A 228 4.54 5.81 -39.06
C PRO A 228 3.19 6.00 -38.38
N VAL A 229 2.17 6.47 -39.10
CA VAL A 229 0.83 6.72 -38.54
C VAL A 229 0.16 5.39 -38.19
N ARG A 230 0.15 4.45 -39.13
CA ARG A 230 -0.37 3.11 -38.86
C ARG A 230 0.42 2.40 -37.77
N GLN A 231 1.75 2.47 -37.81
CA GLN A 231 2.59 1.81 -36.81
C GLN A 231 2.35 2.35 -35.40
N VAL A 232 2.18 3.66 -35.23
CA VAL A 232 1.89 4.23 -33.91
C VAL A 232 0.51 3.80 -33.42
N GLU A 233 -0.50 3.73 -34.30
CA GLU A 233 -1.83 3.22 -33.94
C GLU A 233 -1.78 1.76 -33.45
N GLU A 234 -1.07 0.89 -34.16
CA GLU A 234 -0.85 -0.51 -33.78
C GLU A 234 -0.11 -0.61 -32.43
N SER A 235 0.93 0.20 -32.24
CA SER A 235 1.71 0.25 -30.99
C SER A 235 0.86 0.74 -29.81
N MET A 236 0.04 1.78 -30.01
CA MET A 236 -0.89 2.28 -29.00
C MET A 236 -1.92 1.21 -28.60
N ALA A 237 -2.44 0.43 -29.56
CA ALA A 237 -3.33 -0.70 -29.27
C ALA A 237 -2.63 -1.78 -28.42
N LEU A 238 -1.39 -2.13 -28.76
CA LEU A 238 -0.57 -3.05 -27.96
C LEU A 238 -0.37 -2.54 -26.52
N PHE A 239 0.05 -1.28 -26.34
CA PHE A 239 0.29 -0.74 -25.00
C PHE A 239 -0.99 -0.59 -24.16
N ARG A 240 -2.16 -0.34 -24.78
CA ARG A 240 -3.46 -0.44 -24.09
C ARG A 240 -3.73 -1.86 -23.62
N ALA A 241 -3.48 -2.86 -24.47
CA ALA A 241 -3.66 -4.27 -24.11
C ALA A 241 -2.72 -4.67 -22.95
N VAL A 242 -1.46 -4.22 -22.96
CA VAL A 242 -0.50 -4.42 -21.85
C VAL A 242 -1.00 -3.78 -20.55
N GLY A 243 -1.54 -2.55 -20.62
CA GLY A 243 -2.14 -1.88 -19.46
C GLY A 243 -3.30 -2.67 -18.83
N GLY A 244 -4.05 -3.41 -19.66
CA GLY A 244 -5.17 -4.26 -19.27
C GLY A 244 -4.83 -5.66 -18.76
N LEU A 245 -3.56 -6.09 -18.82
CA LEU A 245 -3.15 -7.38 -18.27
C LEU A 245 -3.35 -7.46 -16.75
N ALA A 246 -3.51 -8.69 -16.25
CA ALA A 246 -3.48 -8.97 -14.82
C ALA A 246 -2.16 -8.46 -14.22
N PRO A 247 -2.14 -7.99 -12.95
CA PRO A 247 -0.98 -7.30 -12.39
C PRO A 247 0.35 -8.03 -12.57
N VAL A 248 0.40 -9.33 -12.25
CA VAL A 248 1.62 -10.15 -12.37
C VAL A 248 2.05 -10.33 -13.83
N GLN A 249 1.10 -10.50 -14.75
CA GLN A 249 1.40 -10.60 -16.19
C GLN A 249 1.97 -9.30 -16.73
N ARG A 250 1.38 -8.16 -16.33
CA ARG A 250 1.86 -6.83 -16.72
C ARG A 250 3.28 -6.60 -16.20
N ASP A 251 3.54 -6.90 -14.92
CA ASP A 251 4.86 -6.72 -14.32
C ASP A 251 5.94 -7.47 -15.12
N VAL A 252 5.68 -8.75 -15.44
CA VAL A 252 6.58 -9.58 -16.26
C VAL A 252 6.77 -8.99 -17.66
N VAL A 253 5.69 -8.62 -18.36
CA VAL A 253 5.78 -8.05 -19.71
C VAL A 253 6.57 -6.75 -19.72
N VAL A 254 6.34 -5.86 -18.76
CA VAL A 254 7.06 -4.59 -18.64
C VAL A 254 8.54 -4.82 -18.36
N LEU A 255 8.88 -5.69 -17.41
CA LEU A 255 10.29 -5.98 -17.09
C LEU A 255 11.03 -6.56 -18.29
N LEU A 256 10.47 -7.58 -18.95
CA LEU A 256 11.14 -8.26 -20.04
C LEU A 256 11.26 -7.37 -21.29
N TYR A 257 10.17 -6.73 -21.69
CA TYR A 257 10.09 -6.09 -23.02
C TYR A 257 10.27 -4.58 -23.01
N LEU A 258 9.82 -3.88 -21.96
CA LEU A 258 9.98 -2.41 -21.88
C LEU A 258 11.25 -2.04 -21.13
N CYS A 259 11.66 -2.83 -20.13
CA CYS A 259 12.91 -2.60 -19.40
C CYS A 259 14.10 -3.39 -19.95
N GLY A 260 13.89 -4.26 -20.95
CA GLY A 260 14.94 -5.09 -21.57
C GLY A 260 15.64 -6.03 -20.60
N MET A 261 14.93 -6.51 -19.58
CA MET A 261 15.49 -7.36 -18.53
C MET A 261 15.51 -8.82 -18.94
N GLU A 262 16.58 -9.54 -18.60
CA GLU A 262 16.65 -10.99 -18.77
C GLU A 262 15.68 -11.72 -17.84
N ASP A 263 15.16 -12.87 -18.26
CA ASP A 263 14.19 -13.68 -17.47
C ASP A 263 14.68 -13.98 -16.05
N THR A 264 15.97 -14.29 -15.89
CA THR A 264 16.61 -14.60 -14.59
C THR A 264 16.59 -13.39 -13.68
N ARG A 265 16.97 -12.22 -14.20
CA ARG A 265 16.93 -10.96 -13.46
C ARG A 265 15.49 -10.55 -13.10
N ALA A 266 14.54 -10.77 -14.00
CA ALA A 266 13.14 -10.52 -13.69
C ALA A 266 12.63 -11.46 -12.59
N ALA A 267 13.09 -12.71 -12.57
CA ALA A 267 12.76 -13.67 -11.50
C ALA A 267 13.32 -13.20 -10.15
N ASP A 268 14.57 -12.75 -10.12
CA ASP A 268 15.23 -12.19 -8.93
C ASP A 268 14.46 -10.96 -8.39
N GLU A 269 14.17 -9.97 -9.24
CA GLU A 269 13.49 -8.73 -8.84
C GLU A 269 12.04 -8.95 -8.37
N LEU A 270 11.35 -9.95 -8.93
CA LEU A 270 9.99 -10.32 -8.53
C LEU A 270 9.97 -11.24 -7.29
N GLY A 271 11.11 -11.83 -6.92
CA GLY A 271 11.20 -12.85 -5.89
C GLY A 271 10.40 -14.11 -6.21
N VAL A 272 10.43 -14.57 -7.46
CA VAL A 272 9.73 -15.78 -7.94
C VAL A 272 10.68 -16.68 -8.74
N SER A 273 10.24 -17.90 -9.06
CA SER A 273 11.08 -18.81 -9.86
C SER A 273 11.17 -18.37 -11.33
N LEU A 274 12.30 -18.69 -11.99
CA LEU A 274 12.47 -18.51 -13.43
C LEU A 274 11.36 -19.20 -14.24
N ALA A 275 10.95 -20.41 -13.83
CA ALA A 275 9.84 -21.12 -14.45
C ALA A 275 8.52 -20.35 -14.35
N SER A 276 8.27 -19.68 -13.22
CA SER A 276 7.10 -18.82 -13.01
C SER A 276 7.12 -17.59 -13.92
N VAL A 277 8.28 -16.95 -14.13
CA VAL A 277 8.42 -15.83 -15.08
C VAL A 277 8.09 -16.28 -16.50
N ARG A 278 8.68 -17.39 -16.95
CA ARG A 278 8.48 -17.91 -18.31
C ARG A 278 7.05 -18.34 -18.57
N SER A 279 6.42 -19.06 -17.64
CA SER A 279 5.02 -19.44 -17.76
C SER A 279 4.12 -18.21 -17.79
N THR A 280 4.34 -17.24 -16.89
CA THR A 280 3.60 -15.97 -16.85
C THR A 280 3.74 -15.20 -18.15
N ALA A 281 4.95 -15.08 -18.71
CA ALA A 281 5.19 -14.41 -19.98
C ALA A 281 4.43 -15.11 -21.13
N ARG A 282 4.42 -16.44 -21.16
CA ARG A 282 3.65 -17.21 -22.16
C ARG A 282 2.14 -16.95 -22.03
N HIS A 283 1.60 -16.94 -20.81
CA HIS A 283 0.18 -16.62 -20.58
C HIS A 283 -0.14 -15.17 -20.95
N ALA A 284 0.73 -14.21 -20.60
CA ALA A 284 0.57 -12.82 -20.96
C ALA A 284 0.53 -12.63 -22.49
N LYS A 285 1.45 -13.27 -23.24
CA LYS A 285 1.44 -13.24 -24.71
C LYS A 285 0.15 -13.79 -25.32
N ARG A 286 -0.37 -14.92 -24.82
CA ARG A 286 -1.65 -15.46 -25.28
C ARG A 286 -2.81 -14.49 -25.01
N ASN A 287 -2.83 -13.88 -23.83
CA ASN A 287 -3.85 -12.89 -23.46
C ASN A 287 -3.78 -11.63 -24.32
N LEU A 288 -2.56 -11.15 -24.63
CA LEU A 288 -2.36 -10.04 -25.56
C LEU A 288 -2.84 -10.39 -26.97
N HIS A 289 -2.49 -11.58 -27.46
CA HIS A 289 -2.94 -12.06 -28.77
C HIS A 289 -4.46 -12.11 -28.87
N ALA A 290 -5.14 -12.71 -27.88
CA ALA A 290 -6.59 -12.77 -27.84
C ALA A 290 -7.25 -11.38 -27.76
N ALA A 291 -6.62 -10.42 -27.06
CA ALA A 291 -7.13 -9.06 -26.95
C ALA A 291 -6.95 -8.23 -28.23
N LEU A 292 -5.90 -8.49 -29.00
CA LEU A 292 -5.58 -7.76 -30.24
C LEU A 292 -6.23 -8.39 -31.49
N TYR A 293 -6.44 -9.71 -31.48
CA TYR A 293 -6.97 -10.48 -32.61
C TYR A 293 -8.16 -11.37 -32.17
N PRO A 294 -9.30 -10.78 -31.77
CA PRO A 294 -10.44 -11.51 -31.23
C PRO A 294 -11.15 -12.45 -32.24
N HIS A 295 -10.85 -12.33 -33.54
CA HIS A 295 -11.51 -13.08 -34.61
C HIS A 295 -10.68 -14.23 -35.22
N GLY A 296 -9.48 -14.54 -34.69
CA GLY A 296 -8.55 -15.51 -35.28
C GLY A 296 -8.63 -16.95 -34.77
N THR A 297 -9.64 -17.31 -33.96
CA THR A 297 -9.73 -18.66 -33.32
C THR A 297 -10.95 -19.48 -33.75
N THR A 298 -11.62 -19.11 -34.85
CA THR A 298 -12.77 -19.87 -35.35
C THR A 298 -12.62 -20.10 -36.86
N GLU A 299 -11.71 -20.98 -37.28
CA GLU A 299 -11.73 -21.62 -38.60
C GLU A 299 -10.69 -22.76 -38.69
N GLU A 300 -10.84 -23.79 -37.85
CA GLU A 300 -10.28 -25.13 -38.12
C GLU A 300 -11.36 -26.14 -37.73
N GLY A 301 -12.23 -26.45 -38.68
CA GLY A 301 -13.38 -27.33 -38.48
C GLY A 301 -14.31 -27.44 -39.68
N VAL A 302 -13.79 -27.34 -40.91
CA VAL A 302 -14.48 -27.82 -42.11
C VAL A 302 -13.50 -28.70 -42.87
N SER A 303 -13.36 -29.94 -42.40
CA SER A 303 -13.21 -31.09 -43.29
C SER A 303 -14.64 -31.62 -43.42
N GLY A 304 -15.34 -31.46 -44.54
CA GLY A 304 -14.90 -32.02 -45.81
C GLY A 304 -15.14 -33.52 -45.77
N ASP A 305 -16.40 -33.94 -45.61
CA ASP A 305 -16.83 -35.30 -45.93
C ASP A 305 -17.87 -35.18 -47.07
N LEU A 306 -17.35 -35.41 -48.27
CA LEU A 306 -18.10 -35.84 -49.43
C LEU A 306 -18.29 -37.35 -49.26
N ASP A 307 -19.54 -37.82 -49.20
CA ASP A 307 -19.94 -39.14 -49.74
C ASP A 307 -21.47 -39.27 -49.68
N HIS A 308 -22.13 -38.99 -50.82
CA HIS A 308 -22.97 -39.94 -51.57
C HIS A 308 -23.62 -39.28 -52.80
#